data_AF-A0A811ZPK2-F1
#
_entry.id   AF-A0A811ZPK2-F1
#
_cell.length_a   1.000
_cell.length_b   1.000
_cell.length_c   1.000
_cell.angle_alpha   90.00
_cell.angle_beta   90.00
_cell.angle_gamma   90.00
#
_symmetry.space_group_name_H-M   'P 1'
#
loop_
_entity.id
_entity.type
_entity.pdbx_description
1 polymer ?
#
loop_
_entity_poly.entity_id
_entity_poly.type
_entity_poly.pdbx_seq_one_letter_code
_entity_poly.pdbx_strand_id
1 'polypeptide(L)'
;MCIGGDFACHNGTGGKPIYGEKFDDESFTLKHRGLANLSMANAGSNTNGIQFFTCTAKEGTNIVEAMEHFGSRKGKTSKEITIPDCGQV
;
A
#
# COMPACT_ATOMS: atom_id res chain seq x y z
N MET A 1 -0.81 1.73 9.03
CA MET A 1 -0.68 1.83 7.56
C MET A 1 -1.65 0.86 6.93
N CYS A 2 -2.10 1.13 5.71
CA CYS A 2 -2.92 0.21 4.91
C CYS A 2 -2.10 -0.23 3.69
N ILE A 3 -2.02 -1.53 3.43
CA ILE A 3 -1.24 -2.11 2.31
C ILE A 3 -2.20 -2.67 1.27
N GLY A 4 -1.90 -2.45 -0.01
CA GLY A 4 -2.65 -2.98 -1.14
C GLY A 4 -1.79 -3.18 -2.37
N GLY A 5 -2.43 -3.38 -3.51
CA GLY A 5 -1.77 -3.49 -4.82
C GLY A 5 -1.46 -4.90 -5.28
N ASP A 6 -1.50 -5.94 -4.44
CA ASP A 6 -1.37 -7.33 -4.90
C ASP A 6 -2.69 -7.82 -5.54
N PHE A 7 -2.85 -7.56 -6.84
CA PHE A 7 -4.00 -8.04 -7.61
C PHE A 7 -3.86 -9.49 -8.12
N ALA A 8 -2.68 -10.10 -7.98
CA ALA A 8 -2.42 -11.43 -8.54
C ALA A 8 -2.64 -12.54 -7.52
N CYS A 9 -2.17 -12.35 -6.28
CA CYS A 9 -2.25 -13.35 -5.21
C CYS A 9 -3.09 -12.91 -4.01
N HIS A 10 -3.42 -11.62 -3.91
CA HIS A 10 -4.24 -11.04 -2.83
C HIS A 10 -3.74 -11.35 -1.41
N ASN A 11 -2.44 -11.58 -1.25
CA ASN A 11 -1.86 -12.03 0.02
C ASN A 11 -0.49 -11.40 0.32
N GLY A 12 0.00 -10.52 -0.55
CA GLY A 12 1.29 -9.83 -0.39
C GLY A 12 2.46 -10.53 -1.08
N THR A 13 2.26 -11.68 -1.74
CA THR A 13 3.33 -12.39 -2.46
C THR A 13 3.33 -12.14 -3.96
N GLY A 14 2.26 -11.53 -4.49
CA GLY A 14 2.05 -11.39 -5.92
C GLY A 14 2.23 -9.99 -6.47
N GLY A 15 2.02 -9.90 -7.78
CA GLY A 15 1.97 -8.66 -8.53
C GLY A 15 3.17 -8.43 -9.45
N LYS A 16 2.91 -7.88 -10.63
CA LYS A 16 3.93 -7.63 -11.65
C LYS A 16 3.85 -6.18 -12.14
N PRO A 17 4.92 -5.36 -11.99
CA PRO A 17 4.94 -4.00 -12.50
C PRO A 17 5.02 -3.98 -14.03
N ILE A 18 4.76 -2.81 -14.62
CA ILE A 18 4.85 -2.62 -16.08
C ILE A 18 6.29 -2.74 -16.63
N TYR A 19 7.29 -2.65 -15.76
CA TYR A 19 8.71 -2.65 -16.10
C TYR A 19 9.37 -4.04 -16.07
N GLY A 20 8.64 -5.11 -15.72
CA GLY A 20 9.22 -6.44 -15.55
C GLY A 20 8.74 -7.10 -14.27
N GLU A 21 9.63 -7.78 -13.53
CA GLU A 21 9.26 -8.42 -12.25
C GLU A 21 9.39 -7.47 -11.07
N LYS A 22 10.43 -6.64 -11.06
CA LYS A 22 10.77 -5.66 -10.03
C LYS A 22 11.39 -4.42 -10.66
N PHE A 23 11.44 -3.32 -9.91
CA PHE A 23 12.18 -2.12 -10.30
C PHE A 23 12.89 -1.46 -9.11
N ASP A 24 13.86 -0.61 -9.45
CA ASP A 24 14.77 0.03 -8.50
C ASP A 24 14.08 1.11 -7.65
N ASP A 25 14.72 1.46 -6.52
CA ASP A 25 14.31 2.61 -5.72
C ASP A 25 14.70 3.91 -6.44
N GLU A 26 13.71 4.73 -6.79
CA GLU A 26 13.96 5.96 -7.57
C GLU A 26 14.66 7.04 -6.73
N SER A 27 14.11 7.37 -5.56
CA SER A 27 14.67 8.36 -4.65
C SER A 27 14.04 8.26 -3.25
N PHE A 28 14.78 8.68 -2.23
CA PHE A 28 14.31 8.81 -0.85
C PHE A 28 14.29 10.27 -0.35
N THR A 29 14.16 11.24 -1.26
CA THR A 29 14.10 12.67 -0.90
C THR A 29 12.93 12.98 0.04
N LEU A 30 11.78 12.33 -0.16
CA LEU A 30 10.58 12.51 0.66
C LEU A 30 10.58 11.55 1.85
N LYS A 31 10.25 12.07 3.03
CA LYS A 31 10.11 11.27 4.26
C LYS A 31 8.63 11.02 4.57
N HIS A 32 8.33 9.87 5.19
CA HIS A 32 7.00 9.56 5.72
C HIS A 32 6.71 10.41 6.98
N ARG A 33 6.18 11.61 6.79
CA ARG A 33 5.92 12.56 7.88
C ARG A 33 4.44 12.78 8.19
N GLY A 34 3.54 12.25 7.38
CA GLY A 34 2.12 12.60 7.46
C GLY A 34 1.17 11.46 7.13
N LEU A 35 -0.09 11.69 7.51
CA LEU A 35 -1.24 10.90 7.12
C LEU A 35 -1.35 10.82 5.59
N ALA A 36 -1.76 9.67 5.08
CA ALA A 36 -2.02 9.42 3.67
C ALA A 36 -0.80 9.57 2.73
N ASN A 37 0.42 9.67 3.25
CA ASN A 37 1.62 9.52 2.41
C ASN A 37 1.57 8.15 1.71
N LEU A 38 1.64 8.16 0.38
CA LEU A 38 1.70 6.97 -0.46
C LEU A 38 3.16 6.54 -0.65
N SER A 39 3.43 5.24 -0.55
CA SER A 39 4.78 4.69 -0.68
C SER A 39 4.75 3.26 -1.23
N MET A 40 5.86 2.83 -1.82
CA MET A 40 6.02 1.47 -2.32
C MET A 40 6.26 0.49 -1.17
N ALA A 41 5.62 -0.68 -1.24
CA ALA A 41 5.98 -1.84 -0.44
C ALA A 41 7.01 -2.67 -1.22
N ASN A 42 8.05 -3.14 -0.54
CA ASN A 42 9.13 -3.92 -1.14
C ASN A 42 9.63 -5.01 -0.19
N ALA A 43 10.50 -5.89 -0.70
CA ALA A 43 11.13 -7.00 0.02
C ALA A 43 12.65 -6.78 0.19
N GLY A 44 13.08 -5.52 0.29
CA GLY A 44 14.49 -5.10 0.29
C GLY A 44 14.79 -4.05 -0.79
N SER A 45 16.03 -3.54 -0.79
CA SER A 45 16.49 -2.55 -1.77
C SER A 45 16.21 -2.99 -3.20
N ASN A 46 15.72 -2.06 -4.03
CA ASN A 46 15.46 -2.29 -5.45
C ASN A 46 14.52 -3.46 -5.75
N THR A 47 13.53 -3.70 -4.88
CA THR A 47 12.52 -4.76 -5.07
C THR A 47 11.10 -4.21 -5.12
N ASN A 48 10.95 -2.98 -5.65
CA ASN A 48 9.63 -2.40 -5.85
C ASN A 48 8.84 -3.22 -6.86
N GLY A 49 7.57 -3.44 -6.54
CA GLY A 49 6.61 -4.10 -7.41
C GLY A 49 5.38 -3.21 -7.59
N ILE A 50 4.19 -3.80 -7.54
CA ILE A 50 2.93 -3.05 -7.63
C ILE A 50 2.30 -2.76 -6.26
N GLN A 51 2.82 -3.39 -5.21
CA GLN A 51 2.27 -3.23 -3.88
C GLN A 51 2.66 -1.87 -3.31
N PHE A 52 1.70 -1.21 -2.68
CA PHE A 52 1.88 0.10 -2.08
C PHE A 52 1.24 0.14 -0.71
N PHE A 53 1.61 1.15 0.07
CA PHE A 53 0.96 1.43 1.34
C PHE A 53 0.70 2.91 1.53
N THR A 54 -0.34 3.20 2.31
CA THR A 54 -0.63 4.54 2.81
C THR A 54 -0.30 4.62 4.30
N CYS A 55 0.39 5.68 4.70
CA CYS A 55 0.60 5.99 6.11
C CYS A 55 -0.74 6.33 6.77
N THR A 56 -0.97 5.77 7.95
CA THR A 56 -2.10 6.14 8.81
C THR A 56 -1.58 7.02 9.94
N ALA A 57 -2.42 7.92 10.41
CA ALA A 57 -2.21 8.75 11.59
C ALA A 57 -3.57 8.87 12.29
N LYS A 58 -3.57 8.99 13.62
CA LYS A 58 -4.79 9.09 14.43
C LYS A 58 -5.34 10.52 14.42
N GLU A 59 -5.57 11.08 13.24
CA GLU A 59 -5.99 12.46 13.07
C GLU A 59 -6.96 12.58 11.87
N GLY A 60 -8.22 12.15 12.02
CA GLY A 60 -9.25 12.50 11.05
C GLY A 60 -10.53 11.64 11.01
N THR A 61 -11.25 11.77 9.90
CA THR A 61 -12.44 11.00 9.51
C THR A 61 -12.31 10.52 8.05
N ASN A 62 -11.08 10.28 7.60
CA ASN A 62 -10.82 9.93 6.21
C ASN A 62 -10.99 8.43 5.94
N ILE A 63 -11.06 8.07 4.65
CA ILE A 63 -11.27 6.67 4.22
C ILE A 63 -10.14 5.74 4.67
N VAL A 64 -8.89 6.21 4.72
CA VAL A 64 -7.72 5.40 5.11
C VAL A 64 -7.78 5.02 6.59
N GLU A 65 -8.26 5.93 7.44
CA GLU A 65 -8.49 5.64 8.86
C GLU A 65 -9.67 4.68 9.07
N ALA A 66 -10.75 4.84 8.30
CA ALA A 66 -11.86 3.89 8.30
C ALA A 66 -11.39 2.47 7.89
N MET A 67 -10.50 2.36 6.89
CA MET A 67 -9.87 1.10 6.50
C MET A 67 -9.02 0.52 7.62
N GLU A 68 -8.24 1.35 8.34
CA GLU A 68 -7.39 0.91 9.45
C GLU A 68 -8.20 0.31 10.61
N HIS A 69 -9.42 0.78 10.86
CA HIS A 69 -10.31 0.23 11.89
C HIS A 69 -10.65 -1.26 11.67
N PHE A 70 -10.63 -1.72 10.41
CA PHE A 70 -10.84 -3.13 10.09
C PHE A 70 -9.56 -3.97 10.16
N GLY A 71 -8.40 -3.34 10.38
CA GLY A 71 -7.11 -4.01 10.52
C GLY A 71 -6.92 -4.72 11.85
N SER A 72 -5.82 -5.46 11.97
CA SER A 72 -5.38 -6.08 13.22
C SER A 72 -3.89 -5.85 13.43
N ARG A 73 -3.39 -6.10 14.66
CA ARG A 73 -1.96 -6.02 14.96
C ARG A 73 -1.10 -6.96 14.11
N LYS A 74 -1.69 -8.04 13.55
CA LYS A 74 -1.01 -8.99 12.66
C LYS A 74 -1.17 -8.64 11.18
N GLY A 75 -1.78 -7.51 10.83
CA GLY A 75 -2.01 -7.06 9.46
C GLY A 75 -3.21 -7.68 8.75
N LYS A 76 -3.77 -8.80 9.25
CA LYS A 76 -4.99 -9.40 8.69
C LYS A 76 -6.20 -8.51 8.95
N THR A 77 -7.01 -8.24 7.93
CA THR A 77 -8.25 -7.48 8.06
C THR A 77 -9.39 -8.38 8.56
N SER A 78 -10.34 -7.77 9.28
CA SER A 78 -11.57 -8.41 9.77
C SER A 78 -12.69 -8.47 8.73
N LYS A 79 -12.58 -7.62 7.70
CA LYS A 79 -13.45 -7.59 6.52
C LYS A 79 -12.61 -7.46 5.27
N GLU A 80 -13.19 -7.85 4.14
CA GLU A 80 -12.60 -7.58 2.84
C GLU A 80 -12.65 -6.07 2.55
N ILE A 81 -11.52 -5.51 2.11
CA ILE A 81 -11.38 -4.10 1.74
C ILE A 81 -10.94 -4.09 0.27
N THR A 82 -11.82 -3.63 -0.61
CA THR A 82 -11.61 -3.65 -2.06
C THR A 82 -11.52 -2.23 -2.62
N ILE A 83 -10.83 -2.08 -3.75
CA ILE A 83 -10.88 -0.89 -4.59
C ILE A 83 -11.86 -1.25 -5.73
N PRO A 84 -13.12 -0.81 -5.66
CA PRO A 84 -14.15 -1.24 -6.62
C PRO A 84 -14.00 -0.56 -7.99
N ASP A 85 -13.40 0.64 -8.01
CA ASP A 85 -13.15 1.42 -9.21
C ASP A 85 -11.90 2.28 -9.01
N CYS A 86 -11.14 2.51 -10.09
CA CYS A 86 -9.96 3.37 -10.09
C CYS A 86 -9.67 3.91 -11.50
N GLY A 87 -9.05 5.09 -11.58
CA GLY A 87 -8.75 5.73 -12.85
C GLY A 87 -7.92 7.00 -12.69
N GLN A 88 -7.58 7.60 -13.82
CA GLN A 88 -6.94 8.91 -13.88
C GLN A 88 -8.01 9.99 -14.13
N VAL A 89 -7.91 11.11 -13.42
CA VAL A 89 -8.76 12.30 -13.59
C VAL A 89 -8.18 13.22 -14.66
#